data_AF-R7USB7-F1
#
_entry.id   AF-R7USB7-F1
#
_cell.length_a   1.000
_cell.length_b   1.000
_cell.length_c   1.000
_cell.angle_alpha   90.00
_cell.angle_beta   90.00
_cell.angle_gamma   90.00
#
_symmetry.space_group_name_H-M   'P 1'
#
loop_
_entity.id
_entity.type
_entity.pdbx_description
1 polymer ?
#
loop_
_entity_poly.entity_id
_entity_poly.type
_entity_poly.pdbx_seq_one_letter_code
_entity_poly.pdbx_strand_id
1 'polypeptide(L)'
;FPNAKVLEFLLSCGAHVNCVDIRGDTPLHYSLECSKPDPQVIRILLNNGGHIDMCNRSGVTPYGLLMKAPSLGISPFSYMTLKCHVAQLIARLGLDYQNQVPRMLEEFIPLH
;
A
#
# COMPACT_ATOMS: atom_id res chain seq x y z
N PHE A 1 10.37 7.69 13.84
CA PHE A 1 9.48 6.80 13.08
C PHE A 1 10.39 5.76 12.42
N PRO A 2 10.16 4.44 12.56
CA PRO A 2 8.93 3.83 13.02
C PRO A 2 9.07 3.10 14.38
N ASN A 3 8.03 3.16 15.21
CA ASN A 3 7.93 2.40 16.46
C ASN A 3 6.63 1.59 16.41
N ALA A 4 6.74 0.26 16.46
CA ALA A 4 5.61 -0.66 16.33
C ALA A 4 4.48 -0.37 17.33
N LYS A 5 4.79 -0.06 18.59
CA LYS A 5 3.79 0.21 19.64
C LYS A 5 2.99 1.47 19.37
N VAL A 6 3.67 2.53 18.92
CA VAL A 6 3.00 3.80 18.57
C VAL A 6 2.11 3.59 17.35
N LEU A 7 2.59 2.83 16.36
CA LEU A 7 1.81 2.51 15.17
C LEU A 7 0.54 1.71 15.52
N GLU A 8 0.66 0.65 16.32
CA GLU A 8 -0.49 -0.15 16.78
C GLU A 8 -1.52 0.71 17.54
N PHE A 9 -1.05 1.62 18.40
CA PHE A 9 -1.93 2.55 19.11
C PHE A 9 -2.68 3.49 18.15
N LEU A 10 -1.99 4.07 17.15
CA LEU A 10 -2.64 4.94 16.17
C LEU A 10 -3.69 4.18 15.35
N LEU A 11 -3.37 2.96 14.91
CA LEU A 11 -4.31 2.11 14.18
C LEU A 11 -5.52 1.72 15.04
N SER A 12 -5.32 1.42 16.34
CA SER A 12 -6.43 1.12 17.25
C SER A 12 -7.34 2.32 17.51
N CYS A 13 -6.81 3.54 17.41
CA CYS A 13 -7.59 4.78 17.42
C CYS A 13 -8.32 5.08 16.08
N GLY A 14 -8.20 4.21 15.07
CA GLY A 14 -8.88 4.38 13.78
C GLY A 14 -8.08 5.18 12.74
N ALA A 15 -6.76 5.33 12.90
CA ALA A 15 -5.93 5.92 11.86
C ALA A 15 -6.02 5.13 10.56
N HIS A 16 -6.18 5.83 9.43
CA HIS A 16 -6.30 5.20 8.13
C HIS A 16 -4.93 4.70 7.63
N VAL A 17 -4.77 3.37 7.50
CA VAL A 17 -3.50 2.71 7.15
C VAL A 17 -2.96 3.11 5.76
N ASN A 18 -3.85 3.49 4.85
CA ASN A 18 -3.53 3.89 3.47
C ASN A 18 -3.63 5.40 3.27
N CYS A 19 -3.50 6.20 4.34
CA CYS A 19 -3.43 7.66 4.18
C CYS A 19 -2.25 8.04 3.27
N VAL A 20 -2.36 9.15 2.56
CA VAL A 20 -1.31 9.63 1.66
C VAL A 20 -0.90 11.04 2.02
N ASP A 21 0.38 11.35 1.82
CA ASP A 21 0.87 12.72 1.91
C ASP A 21 0.69 13.49 0.59
N ILE A 22 1.28 14.69 0.49
CA ILE A 22 1.23 15.52 -0.72
C ILE A 22 1.90 14.89 -1.95
N ARG A 23 2.76 13.87 -1.76
CA ARG A 23 3.46 13.12 -2.81
C ARG A 23 2.72 11.84 -3.19
N GLY A 24 1.65 11.50 -2.48
CA GLY A 24 0.96 10.22 -2.64
C GLY A 24 1.63 9.08 -1.88
N ASP A 25 2.60 9.38 -1.00
CA ASP A 25 3.29 8.35 -0.23
C ASP A 25 2.40 7.87 0.92
N THR A 26 2.17 6.55 0.94
CA THR A 26 1.50 5.86 2.04
C THR A 26 2.47 5.58 3.20
N PRO A 27 1.99 5.26 4.42
CA PRO A 27 2.84 4.77 5.50
C PRO A 27 3.77 3.62 5.09
N LEU A 28 3.34 2.76 4.15
CA LEU A 28 4.17 1.70 3.60
C LEU A 28 5.36 2.23 2.80
N HIS A 29 5.18 3.27 1.97
CA HIS A 29 6.28 3.93 1.26
C HIS A 29 7.35 4.42 2.25
N TYR A 30 6.91 5.20 3.25
CA TYR A 30 7.81 5.72 4.29
C TYR A 30 8.53 4.61 5.05
N SER A 31 7.83 3.52 5.41
CA SER A 31 8.44 2.42 6.17
C SER A 31 9.55 1.69 5.39
N LEU A 32 9.44 1.64 4.05
CA LEU A 32 10.39 0.96 3.17
C LEU A 32 11.55 1.87 2.71
N GLU A 33 11.33 3.18 2.62
CA GLU A 33 12.37 4.16 2.27
C GLU A 33 13.24 4.59 3.47
N CYS A 34 12.86 4.19 4.69
CA CYS A 34 13.67 4.44 5.88
C CYS A 34 15.07 3.83 5.75
N SER A 35 16.09 4.51 6.30
CA SER A 35 17.48 4.01 6.27
C SER A 35 17.67 2.65 6.94
N LYS A 36 16.80 2.31 7.90
CA LYS A 36 16.68 1.01 8.54
C LYS A 36 15.20 0.62 8.58
N PRO A 37 14.69 -0.04 7.53
CA PRO A 37 13.30 -0.49 7.52
C PRO A 37 13.09 -1.53 8.61
N ASP A 38 12.02 -1.38 9.39
CA ASP A 38 11.64 -2.31 10.45
C ASP A 38 10.60 -3.31 9.88
N PRO A 39 10.95 -4.60 9.71
CA PRO A 39 10.02 -5.61 9.22
C PRO A 39 8.75 -5.73 10.06
N GLN A 40 8.82 -5.48 11.38
CA GLN A 40 7.65 -5.56 12.26
C GLN A 40 6.65 -4.46 11.91
N VAL A 41 7.12 -3.24 11.72
CA VAL A 41 6.29 -2.08 11.33
C VAL A 41 5.63 -2.34 9.97
N ILE A 42 6.40 -2.82 9.00
CA ILE A 42 5.89 -3.13 7.66
C ILE A 42 4.81 -4.21 7.75
N ARG A 43 5.04 -5.28 8.53
CA ARG A 43 4.03 -6.32 8.76
C ARG A 43 2.78 -5.80 9.45
N ILE A 44 2.91 -4.91 10.43
CA ILE A 44 1.74 -4.29 11.09
C ILE A 44 0.91 -3.53 10.05
N LEU A 45 1.53 -2.70 9.21
CA LEU A 45 0.82 -1.97 8.15
C LEU A 45 0.13 -2.93 7.18
N LEU A 46 0.83 -3.95 6.68
CA LEU A 46 0.27 -4.93 5.75
C LEU A 46 -0.87 -5.74 6.37
N ASN A 47 -0.72 -6.21 7.61
CA ASN A 47 -1.75 -6.97 8.33
C ASN A 47 -3.00 -6.14 8.62
N ASN A 48 -2.88 -4.81 8.70
CA ASN A 48 -3.99 -3.89 8.90
C ASN A 48 -4.59 -3.37 7.58
N GLY A 49 -4.28 -3.99 6.44
CA GLY A 49 -4.86 -3.64 5.14
C GLY A 49 -4.07 -2.59 4.36
N GLY A 50 -2.79 -2.41 4.68
CA GLY A 50 -1.88 -1.58 3.90
C GLY A 50 -1.73 -2.12 2.47
N HIS A 51 -2.11 -1.31 1.47
CA HIS A 51 -2.00 -1.69 0.07
C HIS A 51 -0.55 -1.62 -0.40
N ILE A 52 0.00 -2.78 -0.73
CA ILE A 52 1.40 -2.91 -1.18
C ILE A 52 1.60 -2.39 -2.61
N ASP A 53 0.51 -2.16 -3.33
CA ASP A 53 0.48 -1.83 -4.74
C ASP A 53 -0.01 -0.43 -5.06
N MET A 54 -0.37 0.36 -4.05
CA MET A 54 -0.70 1.77 -4.28
C MET A 54 0.49 2.54 -4.82
N CYS A 55 0.31 3.23 -5.95
CA CYS A 55 1.38 4.05 -6.51
C CYS A 55 1.33 5.48 -5.97
N ASN A 56 2.50 6.04 -5.64
CA ASN A 56 2.62 7.47 -5.36
C ASN A 56 2.60 8.29 -6.67
N ARG A 57 2.67 9.62 -6.57
CA ARG A 57 2.65 10.52 -7.75
C ARG A 57 3.85 10.36 -8.68
N SER A 58 4.90 9.67 -8.24
CA SER A 58 6.06 9.31 -9.07
C SER A 58 5.94 7.92 -9.69
N GLY A 59 4.79 7.24 -9.52
CA GLY A 59 4.56 5.89 -10.03
C GLY A 59 5.32 4.80 -9.25
N VAL A 60 5.86 5.12 -8.08
CA VAL A 60 6.53 4.15 -7.20
C VAL A 60 5.50 3.45 -6.36
N THR A 61 5.61 2.12 -6.22
CA THR A 61 4.75 1.30 -5.34
C THR A 61 5.56 0.75 -4.16
N PRO A 62 4.93 0.49 -3.00
CA PRO A 62 5.57 -0.20 -1.89
C PRO A 62 6.12 -1.58 -2.30
N TYR A 63 5.43 -2.29 -3.20
CA TYR A 63 5.91 -3.55 -3.77
C TYR A 63 7.26 -3.34 -4.48
N GLY A 64 7.36 -2.33 -5.34
CA GLY A 64 8.60 -2.01 -6.04
C GLY A 64 9.75 -1.65 -5.09
N LEU A 65 9.46 -0.98 -3.97
CA LEU A 65 10.44 -0.70 -2.92
C LEU A 65 10.83 -1.96 -2.15
N LEU A 66 9.88 -2.81 -1.79
CA LEU A 66 10.12 -4.06 -1.07
C LEU A 66 11.01 -5.02 -1.87
N MET A 67 10.81 -5.10 -3.18
CA MET A 67 11.63 -5.93 -4.07
C MET A 67 13.10 -5.48 -4.13
N LYS A 68 13.40 -4.22 -3.78
CA LYS A 68 14.79 -3.72 -3.65
C LYS A 68 15.43 -4.09 -2.30
N ALA A 69 14.64 -4.59 -1.34
CA ALA A 69 15.07 -4.92 0.02
C ALA A 69 14.71 -6.37 0.41
N PRO A 70 15.25 -7.39 -0.28
CA PRO A 70 14.93 -8.79 -0.02
C PRO A 70 15.33 -9.27 1.39
N SER A 71 16.25 -8.56 2.05
CA SER A 71 16.70 -8.83 3.43
C SER A 71 15.58 -8.71 4.48
N LEU A 72 14.45 -8.10 4.15
CA LEU A 72 13.32 -7.95 5.08
C LEU A 72 12.53 -9.25 5.28
N GLY A 73 12.69 -10.24 4.40
CA GLY A 73 12.02 -11.55 4.53
C GLY A 73 10.48 -11.47 4.50
N ILE A 74 9.93 -10.43 3.87
CA ILE A 74 8.49 -10.23 3.72
C ILE A 74 8.08 -10.78 2.36
N SER A 75 7.14 -11.72 2.36
CA SER A 75 6.54 -12.24 1.11
C SER A 75 5.43 -11.29 0.65
N PRO A 76 5.58 -10.58 -0.48
CA PRO A 76 4.57 -9.63 -0.95
C PRO A 76 3.25 -10.30 -1.36
N PHE A 77 3.33 -11.53 -1.89
CA PHE A 77 2.18 -12.28 -2.39
C PHE A 77 1.15 -12.61 -1.31
N SER A 78 1.55 -12.58 -0.03
CA SER A 78 0.64 -12.80 1.09
C SER A 78 -0.33 -11.63 1.31
N TYR A 79 -0.05 -10.47 0.71
CA TYR A 79 -0.77 -9.21 0.96
C TYR A 79 -1.38 -8.59 -0.31
N MET A 80 -1.24 -9.26 -1.46
CA MET A 80 -1.94 -8.86 -2.69
C MET A 80 -3.33 -9.48 -2.69
N THR A 81 -4.37 -8.66 -2.87
CA THR A 81 -5.75 -9.13 -2.94
C THR A 81 -6.19 -9.32 -4.40
N LEU A 82 -7.23 -10.11 -4.64
CA LEU A 82 -7.83 -10.21 -5.97
C LEU A 82 -8.33 -8.83 -6.47
N LYS A 83 -8.88 -8.02 -5.57
CA LYS A 83 -9.36 -6.66 -5.86
C LYS A 83 -8.22 -5.74 -6.33
N CYS A 84 -7.08 -5.81 -5.65
CA CYS A 84 -5.81 -5.17 -6.03
C CYS A 84 -5.35 -5.58 -7.44
N HIS A 85 -5.32 -6.89 -7.74
CA HIS A 85 -4.94 -7.38 -9.07
C HIS A 85 -5.86 -6.89 -10.18
N VAL A 86 -7.17 -6.86 -9.95
CA VAL A 86 -8.15 -6.35 -10.92
C VAL A 86 -7.96 -4.85 -11.13
N ALA A 87 -7.77 -4.07 -10.06
CA ALA A 87 -7.51 -2.64 -10.17
C ALA A 87 -6.25 -2.34 -10.98
N GLN A 88 -5.14 -3.04 -10.69
CA GLN A 88 -3.91 -2.92 -11.48
C GLN A 88 -4.12 -3.29 -12.95
N LEU A 89 -4.89 -4.34 -13.25
CA LEU A 89 -5.14 -4.77 -14.63
C LEU A 89 -5.93 -3.71 -15.39
N ILE A 90 -6.98 -3.16 -14.78
CA ILE A 90 -7.80 -2.08 -15.35
C ILE A 90 -6.94 -0.84 -15.63
N ALA A 91 -6.15 -0.41 -14.65
CA ALA A 91 -5.26 0.74 -14.78
C ALA A 91 -4.21 0.53 -15.89
N ARG A 92 -3.55 -0.65 -15.91
CA ARG A 92 -2.50 -0.97 -16.87
C ARG A 92 -2.99 -1.09 -18.31
N LEU A 93 -4.20 -1.63 -18.52
CA LEU A 93 -4.78 -1.79 -19.85
C LEU A 93 -5.57 -0.55 -20.30
N GLY A 94 -5.74 0.44 -19.44
CA GLY A 94 -6.52 1.65 -19.74
C GLY A 94 -7.98 1.34 -20.05
N LEU A 95 -8.55 0.32 -19.40
CA LEU A 95 -9.95 -0.07 -19.63
C LEU A 95 -10.87 1.01 -19.07
N ASP A 96 -11.95 1.31 -19.80
CA ASP A 96 -13.01 2.15 -19.25
C ASP A 96 -13.84 1.33 -18.25
N TYR A 97 -13.91 1.82 -17.02
CA TYR A 97 -14.65 1.21 -15.92
C TYR A 97 -15.73 2.14 -15.36
N GLN A 98 -15.86 3.37 -15.87
CA GLN A 98 -16.80 4.35 -15.33
C GLN A 98 -18.24 3.92 -15.61
N ASN A 99 -19.06 3.91 -14.56
CA ASN A 99 -20.44 3.42 -14.52
C ASN A 99 -20.60 1.94 -14.88
N GLN A 100 -19.51 1.18 -15.00
CA GLN A 100 -19.52 -0.26 -15.29
C GLN A 100 -19.32 -1.11 -14.02
N VAL A 101 -18.80 -0.50 -12.96
CA VAL A 101 -18.56 -1.15 -11.67
C VAL A 101 -19.22 -0.37 -10.53
N PRO A 102 -19.54 -1.00 -9.40
CA PRO A 102 -19.99 -0.29 -8.20
C PRO A 102 -19.09 0.91 -7.85
N ARG A 103 -19.67 2.03 -7.41
CA ARG A 103 -18.95 3.26 -7.06
C ARG A 103 -17.73 3.05 -6.14
N MET A 104 -17.84 2.15 -5.17
CA MET A 104 -16.74 1.80 -4.28
C MET A 104 -15.51 1.25 -5.02
N LEU A 105 -15.71 0.59 -6.17
CA LEU A 105 -14.62 0.10 -7.02
C LEU A 105 -14.08 1.20 -7.92
N GLU A 106 -14.92 2.12 -8.40
CA GLU A 106 -14.46 3.30 -9.16
C GLU A 106 -13.54 4.20 -8.32
N GLU A 107 -13.82 4.35 -7.02
CA GLU A 107 -12.97 5.10 -6.09
C GLU A 107 -11.67 4.35 -5.74
N PHE A 108 -11.64 3.03 -5.91
CA PHE A 108 -10.51 2.16 -5.55
C PHE A 108 -9.49 1.98 -6.69
N ILE A 109 -9.96 1.89 -7.93
CA ILE A 109 -9.10 1.65 -9.10
C ILE A 109 -8.01 2.73 -9.27
N PRO A 110 -8.30 4.04 -9.14
CA PRO A 110 -7.28 5.09 -9.26
C PRO A 110 -6.16 5.04 -8.21
N LEU A 111 -6.32 4.23 -7.15
CA LEU A 111 -5.29 4.06 -6.13
C LEU A 111 -4.14 3.17 -6.62
N HIS A 112 -4.28 2.50 -7.77
CA HIS A 112 -3.36 1.48 -8.32
C HIS A 112 -2.83 1.91 -9.69
#